data_AF-A0A009N3Q7-F1
#
_entry.id   AF-A0A009N3Q7-F1
#
_cell.length_a   1.000
_cell.length_b   1.000
_cell.length_c   1.000
_cell.angle_alpha   90.00
_cell.angle_beta   90.00
_cell.angle_gamma   90.00
#
_symmetry.space_group_name_H-M   'P 1'
#
loop_
_entity.id
_entity.type
_entity.pdbx_description
1 polymer ?
#
loop_
_entity_poly.entity_id
_entity_poly.type
_entity_poly.pdbx_seq_one_letter_code
_entity_poly.pdbx_strand_id
1 'polypeptide(L)'
;MKKLAITFAVLVQLSTYGLANDSTGYVGTGGIQYLKNSQIAMQSEDLFISKKIIKVDYLYKNLSNKDVTETMLFPLPRIDNFFEADFAHTEQLLKSFKIVVDGKNIKPEMHVRTFIQKDEKSPLIDATDEFKQCGFSEKDMLNPWTRTNYDYEYYVDKLKQCNKPQIQKILAKFKKDDVIPWSSQVIYSWKQTFKANGLTKIHHEYKPLVGGSVALYPDEYNQQFCM
;
A
#
# COMPACT_ATOMS: atom_id res chain seq x y z
N MET A 1 -59.74 -13.81 22.67
CA MET A 1 -58.65 -14.53 21.99
C MET A 1 -57.84 -13.53 21.17
N LYS A 2 -56.65 -13.11 21.63
CA LYS A 2 -55.82 -12.11 20.93
C LYS A 2 -54.95 -12.83 19.88
N LYS A 3 -55.06 -12.44 18.61
CA LYS A 3 -54.24 -12.97 17.51
C LYS A 3 -52.86 -12.32 17.57
N LEU A 4 -51.81 -13.12 17.69
CA LEU A 4 -50.42 -12.68 17.64
C LEU A 4 -49.97 -12.72 16.17
N ALA A 5 -49.75 -11.56 15.56
CA ALA A 5 -49.14 -11.46 14.23
C ALA A 5 -47.62 -11.50 14.41
N ILE A 6 -46.97 -12.53 13.87
CA ILE A 6 -45.52 -12.67 13.85
C ILE A 6 -45.02 -11.98 12.57
N THR A 7 -44.39 -10.82 12.72
CA THR A 7 -43.74 -10.10 11.62
C THR A 7 -42.37 -10.71 11.37
N PHE A 8 -42.19 -11.37 10.23
CA PHE A 8 -40.91 -11.93 9.80
C PHE A 8 -40.03 -10.79 9.27
N ALA A 9 -39.03 -10.36 10.05
CA ALA A 9 -38.05 -9.37 9.60
C ALA A 9 -37.02 -10.05 8.70
N VAL A 10 -37.08 -9.78 7.39
CA VAL A 10 -36.08 -10.24 6.42
C VAL A 10 -34.83 -9.37 6.57
N LEU A 11 -33.74 -9.92 7.12
CA LEU A 11 -32.42 -9.30 7.04
C LEU A 11 -31.91 -9.40 5.60
N VAL A 12 -31.99 -8.30 4.85
CA VAL A 12 -31.29 -8.16 3.58
C VAL A 12 -29.81 -7.89 3.90
N GLN A 13 -28.95 -8.89 3.72
CA GLN A 13 -27.51 -8.69 3.76
C GLN A 13 -27.11 -7.79 2.58
N LEU A 14 -26.82 -6.53 2.87
CA LEU A 14 -26.20 -5.61 1.91
C LEU A 14 -24.75 -6.06 1.71
N SER A 15 -24.46 -6.71 0.58
CA SER A 15 -23.10 -7.03 0.17
C SER A 15 -22.30 -5.74 0.03
N THR A 16 -21.36 -5.49 0.93
CA THR A 16 -20.39 -4.41 0.76
C THR A 16 -19.52 -4.72 -0.45
N TYR A 17 -19.50 -3.83 -1.45
CA TYR A 17 -18.57 -3.95 -2.57
C TYR A 17 -17.14 -3.80 -2.05
N GLY A 18 -16.30 -4.83 -2.20
CA GLY A 18 -14.86 -4.68 -2.11
C GLY A 18 -14.37 -3.87 -3.30
N LEU A 19 -13.57 -2.83 -3.05
CA LEU A 19 -12.85 -2.17 -4.12
C LEU A 19 -11.64 -3.03 -4.47
N ALA A 20 -11.52 -3.41 -5.73
CA ALA A 20 -10.35 -4.10 -6.22
C ALA A 20 -9.09 -3.25 -6.03
N ASN A 21 -7.99 -3.88 -5.65
CA ASN A 21 -6.74 -3.17 -5.31
C ASN A 21 -5.73 -3.10 -6.46
N ASP A 22 -6.05 -3.70 -7.60
CA ASP A 22 -5.20 -3.69 -8.78
C ASP A 22 -5.68 -2.61 -9.76
N SER A 23 -4.73 -1.87 -10.35
CA SER A 23 -5.05 -0.65 -11.10
C SER A 23 -4.13 -0.47 -12.31
N THR A 24 -4.64 0.22 -13.32
CA THR A 24 -3.81 0.75 -14.41
C THR A 24 -3.26 2.12 -14.03
N GLY A 25 -2.09 2.48 -14.55
CA GLY A 25 -1.53 3.81 -14.33
C GLY A 25 -0.29 4.11 -15.15
N TYR A 26 0.48 5.11 -14.73
CA TYR A 26 1.77 5.45 -15.31
C TYR A 26 2.79 5.72 -14.20
N VAL A 27 4.05 5.36 -14.49
CA VAL A 27 5.22 5.70 -13.66
C VAL A 27 5.95 6.84 -14.36
N GLY A 28 5.86 8.04 -13.80
CA GLY A 28 6.44 9.25 -14.37
C GLY A 28 7.49 9.92 -13.49
N THR A 29 8.04 11.02 -13.98
CA THR A 29 9.02 11.85 -13.26
C THR A 29 8.46 12.48 -11.98
N GLY A 30 7.13 12.58 -11.85
CA GLY A 30 6.43 13.03 -10.64
C GLY A 30 5.76 11.90 -9.84
N GLY A 31 6.21 10.66 -10.01
CA GLY A 31 5.70 9.50 -9.28
C GLY A 31 4.63 8.67 -10.00
N ILE A 32 3.86 7.92 -9.23
CA ILE A 32 2.85 6.98 -9.71
C ILE A 32 1.49 7.68 -9.83
N GLN A 33 0.86 7.59 -11.01
CA GLN A 33 -0.50 8.08 -11.24
C GLN A 33 -1.42 6.96 -11.70
N TYR A 34 -2.56 6.82 -11.04
CA TYR A 34 -3.59 5.84 -11.42
C TYR A 34 -4.45 6.39 -12.55
N LEU A 35 -4.71 5.55 -13.55
CA LEU A 35 -5.50 5.88 -14.73
C LEU A 35 -6.79 5.06 -14.73
N LYS A 36 -7.89 5.72 -15.08
CA LYS A 36 -9.15 5.04 -15.37
C LYS A 36 -9.13 4.58 -16.82
N ASN A 37 -9.06 3.27 -17.05
CA ASN A 37 -9.05 2.69 -18.39
C ASN A 37 -10.44 2.17 -18.77
N SER A 38 -11.05 2.72 -19.81
CA SER A 38 -12.36 2.26 -20.29
C SER A 38 -12.28 1.06 -21.24
N GLN A 39 -11.08 0.66 -21.67
CA GLN A 39 -10.85 -0.43 -22.61
C GLN A 39 -10.50 -1.74 -21.90
N ILE A 40 -9.96 -1.67 -20.67
CA ILE A 40 -9.61 -2.85 -19.89
C ILE A 40 -10.56 -2.94 -18.69
N ALA A 41 -11.35 -4.01 -18.64
CA ALA A 41 -12.29 -4.26 -17.56
C ALA A 41 -11.83 -5.43 -16.70
N MET A 42 -11.67 -5.21 -15.40
CA MET A 42 -11.55 -6.29 -14.41
C MET A 42 -12.90 -7.01 -14.31
N GLN A 43 -12.92 -8.28 -14.68
CA GLN A 43 -14.11 -9.14 -14.63
C GLN A 43 -14.29 -9.81 -13.27
N SER A 44 -13.17 -10.22 -12.65
CA SER A 44 -13.17 -10.83 -11.33
C SER A 44 -11.86 -10.58 -10.60
N GLU A 45 -11.96 -10.58 -9.27
CA GLU A 45 -10.86 -10.68 -8.32
C GLU A 45 -11.23 -11.80 -7.34
N ASP A 46 -10.35 -12.79 -7.19
CA ASP A 46 -10.46 -13.84 -6.18
C ASP A 46 -9.28 -13.72 -5.21
N LEU A 47 -9.59 -13.30 -3.98
CA LEU A 47 -8.63 -13.01 -2.94
C LEU A 47 -8.61 -14.15 -1.90
N PHE A 48 -7.49 -14.85 -1.85
CA PHE A 48 -7.22 -15.84 -0.81
C PHE A 48 -6.22 -15.29 0.20
N ILE A 49 -6.63 -15.28 1.48
CA ILE A 49 -5.79 -14.83 2.60
C ILE A 49 -5.60 -15.99 3.57
N SER A 50 -4.35 -16.22 3.95
CA SER A 50 -3.98 -17.13 5.03
C SER A 50 -2.83 -16.56 5.84
N LYS A 51 -2.54 -17.15 7.01
CA LYS A 51 -1.37 -16.76 7.82
C LYS A 51 -0.03 -16.93 7.09
N LYS A 52 0.04 -17.75 6.04
CA LYS A 52 1.29 -18.10 5.36
C LYS A 52 1.44 -17.43 4.00
N ILE A 53 0.32 -17.20 3.32
CA ILE A 53 0.31 -16.71 1.94
C ILE A 53 -0.95 -15.91 1.65
N ILE A 54 -0.78 -14.85 0.87
CA ILE A 54 -1.83 -14.14 0.17
C ILE A 54 -1.71 -14.47 -1.31
N LYS A 55 -2.84 -14.79 -1.93
CA LYS A 55 -2.96 -15.00 -3.38
C LYS A 55 -4.09 -14.15 -3.91
N VAL A 56 -3.88 -13.55 -5.07
CA VAL A 56 -4.93 -12.78 -5.74
C VAL A 56 -4.96 -13.16 -7.21
N ASP A 57 -6.10 -13.68 -7.66
CA ASP A 57 -6.34 -14.07 -9.04
C ASP A 57 -7.28 -13.06 -9.70
N TYR A 58 -6.76 -12.35 -10.70
CA TYR A 58 -7.53 -11.40 -11.49
C TYR A 58 -7.85 -11.96 -12.87
N LEU A 59 -9.04 -11.66 -13.35
CA LEU A 59 -9.42 -11.86 -14.74
C LEU A 59 -9.73 -10.51 -15.38
N TYR A 60 -8.93 -10.12 -16.37
CA TYR A 60 -9.13 -8.90 -17.14
C TYR A 60 -9.69 -9.22 -18.53
N LYS A 61 -10.53 -8.33 -19.04
CA LYS A 61 -11.06 -8.35 -20.40
C LYS A 61 -10.65 -7.08 -21.13
N ASN A 62 -10.01 -7.22 -22.28
CA ASN A 62 -9.92 -6.12 -23.24
C ASN A 62 -11.25 -6.02 -23.98
N LEU A 63 -11.90 -4.85 -23.88
CA LEU A 63 -13.17 -4.51 -24.53
C LEU A 63 -12.99 -3.92 -25.93
N SER A 64 -11.75 -3.66 -26.35
CA SER A 64 -11.45 -3.10 -27.66
C SER A 64 -11.13 -4.18 -28.69
N ASN A 65 -11.19 -3.78 -29.97
CA ASN A 65 -10.86 -4.61 -31.12
C ASN A 65 -9.36 -4.60 -31.48
N LYS A 66 -8.50 -4.04 -30.62
CA LYS A 66 -7.05 -3.99 -30.82
C LYS A 66 -6.31 -4.39 -29.56
N ASP A 67 -5.06 -4.79 -29.70
CA ASP A 67 -4.19 -5.00 -28.55
C ASP A 67 -4.00 -3.67 -27.81
N VAL A 68 -4.06 -3.72 -26.48
CA VAL A 68 -3.90 -2.55 -25.59
C VAL A 68 -2.77 -2.87 -24.62
N THR A 69 -1.80 -1.96 -24.51
CA THR A 69 -0.67 -2.10 -23.59
C THR A 69 -0.72 -1.05 -22.51
N GLU A 70 -0.78 -1.49 -21.26
CA GLU A 70 -0.87 -0.62 -20.09
C GLU A 70 0.31 -0.86 -19.13
N THR A 71 0.55 0.11 -18.24
CA THR A 71 1.31 -0.18 -17.01
C THR A 71 0.33 -0.57 -15.92
N MET A 72 0.48 -1.79 -15.43
CA MET A 72 -0.23 -2.28 -14.25
C MET A 72 0.51 -1.85 -12.99
N LEU A 73 -0.24 -1.58 -11.92
CA LEU A 73 0.26 -1.12 -10.65
C LEU A 73 -0.38 -1.91 -9.51
N PHE A 74 0.46 -2.46 -8.64
CA PHE A 74 0.05 -3.12 -7.41
C PHE A 74 0.66 -2.38 -6.19
N PRO A 75 -0.10 -1.49 -5.54
CA PRO A 75 0.37 -0.77 -4.37
C PRO A 75 0.27 -1.62 -3.10
N LEU A 76 1.32 -1.59 -2.29
CA LEU A 76 1.31 -2.09 -0.93
C LEU A 76 0.75 -1.00 0.03
N PRO A 77 0.34 -1.36 1.26
CA PRO A 77 -0.05 -0.35 2.26
C PRO A 77 1.09 0.62 2.56
N ARG A 78 0.81 1.79 3.13
CA ARG A 78 1.88 2.64 3.66
C ARG A 78 2.39 2.05 4.98
N ILE A 79 3.68 2.19 5.22
CA ILE A 79 4.32 1.82 6.49
C ILE A 79 4.96 3.07 7.08
N ASP A 80 4.60 3.42 8.31
CA ASP A 80 5.11 4.60 8.99
C ASP A 80 6.54 4.37 9.50
N ASN A 81 7.34 5.44 9.52
CA ASN A 81 8.72 5.42 10.00
C ASN A 81 8.84 5.51 11.54
N PHE A 82 7.85 5.01 12.29
CA PHE A 82 7.87 4.94 13.75
C PHE A 82 7.94 3.49 14.23
N PHE A 83 8.58 3.26 15.37
CA PHE A 83 8.79 1.90 15.84
C PHE A 83 7.49 1.16 16.22
N GLU A 84 6.49 1.88 16.72
CA GLU A 84 5.12 1.37 16.92
C GLU A 84 4.35 1.25 15.61
N ALA A 85 5.01 0.88 14.51
CA ALA A 85 4.32 0.62 13.26
C ALA A 85 3.50 -0.66 13.39
N ASP A 86 2.36 -0.68 12.71
CA ASP A 86 1.40 -1.79 12.75
C ASP A 86 1.94 -3.13 12.23
N PHE A 87 3.15 -3.19 11.69
CA PHE A 87 3.66 -4.35 10.96
C PHE A 87 5.07 -4.77 11.36
N ALA A 88 5.24 -6.07 11.61
CA ALA A 88 6.51 -6.75 11.75
C ALA A 88 6.90 -7.49 10.46
N HIS A 89 8.19 -7.75 10.28
CA HIS A 89 8.75 -8.55 9.16
C HIS A 89 8.32 -8.07 7.76
N THR A 90 8.14 -6.76 7.58
CA THR A 90 7.74 -6.10 6.33
C THR A 90 8.63 -6.47 5.13
N GLU A 91 9.94 -6.65 5.35
CA GLU A 91 10.89 -7.06 4.31
C GLU A 91 10.57 -8.45 3.71
N GLN A 92 9.97 -9.35 4.50
CA GLN A 92 9.63 -10.70 4.04
C GLN A 92 8.56 -10.65 2.94
N LEU A 93 7.58 -9.75 3.05
CA LEU A 93 6.60 -9.52 2.00
C LEU A 93 7.32 -9.06 0.73
N LEU A 94 8.17 -8.04 0.83
CA LEU A 94 8.88 -7.46 -0.33
C LEU A 94 9.68 -8.50 -1.13
N LYS A 95 10.34 -9.42 -0.43
CA LYS A 95 11.14 -10.50 -1.03
C LYS A 95 10.30 -11.64 -1.62
N SER A 96 9.02 -11.73 -1.28
CA SER A 96 8.15 -12.85 -1.62
C SER A 96 7.18 -12.59 -2.78
N PHE A 97 7.02 -11.33 -3.19
CA PHE A 97 6.06 -10.94 -4.21
C PHE A 97 6.39 -11.51 -5.59
N LYS A 98 5.40 -12.18 -6.19
CA LYS A 98 5.49 -12.81 -7.51
C LYS A 98 4.25 -12.48 -8.32
N ILE A 99 4.44 -12.36 -9.63
CA ILE A 99 3.37 -12.18 -10.62
C ILE A 99 3.49 -13.26 -11.68
N VAL A 100 2.35 -13.88 -12.01
CA VAL A 100 2.21 -14.79 -13.15
C VAL A 100 1.10 -14.27 -14.06
N VAL A 101 1.40 -14.05 -15.33
CA VAL A 101 0.43 -13.63 -16.35
C VAL A 101 0.29 -14.73 -17.37
N ASP A 102 -0.93 -15.25 -17.55
CA ASP A 102 -1.24 -16.34 -18.49
C ASP A 102 -0.22 -17.50 -18.41
N GLY A 103 0.18 -17.87 -17.19
CA GLY A 103 1.15 -18.93 -16.90
C GLY A 103 2.62 -18.54 -16.99
N LYS A 104 2.96 -17.29 -17.31
CA LYS A 104 4.35 -16.80 -17.43
C LYS A 104 4.72 -15.90 -16.25
N ASN A 105 5.88 -16.17 -15.64
CA ASN A 105 6.41 -15.32 -14.58
C ASN A 105 6.80 -13.94 -15.12
N ILE A 106 6.39 -12.89 -14.42
CA ILE A 106 6.76 -11.51 -14.69
C ILE A 106 7.60 -10.99 -13.53
N LYS A 107 8.69 -10.29 -13.86
CA LYS A 107 9.48 -9.54 -12.88
C LYS A 107 8.98 -8.10 -12.87
N PRO A 108 8.31 -7.64 -11.80
CA PRO A 108 7.91 -6.25 -11.69
C PRO A 108 9.10 -5.33 -11.39
N GLU A 109 8.93 -4.07 -11.74
CA GLU A 109 9.73 -2.97 -11.20
C GLU A 109 9.13 -2.54 -9.84
N MET A 110 10.00 -2.24 -8.88
CA MET A 110 9.59 -1.72 -7.57
C MET A 110 9.81 -0.21 -7.53
N HIS A 111 8.83 0.52 -7.04
CA HIS A 111 8.89 1.96 -6.82
C HIS A 111 8.61 2.27 -5.35
N VAL A 112 9.29 3.28 -4.81
CA VAL A 112 9.09 3.73 -3.43
C VAL A 112 8.58 5.17 -3.43
N ARG A 113 7.45 5.39 -2.76
CA ARG A 113 6.89 6.71 -2.49
C ARG A 113 7.04 7.04 -1.03
N THR A 114 7.25 8.32 -0.73
CA THR A 114 7.31 8.82 0.65
C THR A 114 6.23 9.86 0.88
N PHE A 115 5.67 9.84 2.08
CA PHE A 115 4.60 10.76 2.46
C PHE A 115 4.89 11.38 3.81
N ILE A 116 4.51 12.65 3.98
CA ILE A 116 4.52 13.34 5.27
C ILE A 116 3.08 13.63 5.68
N GLN A 117 2.73 13.27 6.90
CA GLN A 117 1.42 13.55 7.49
C GLN A 117 1.61 13.89 8.97
N LYS A 118 1.30 15.14 9.35
CA LYS A 118 1.53 15.63 10.71
C LYS A 118 0.76 14.86 11.77
N ASP A 119 -0.50 14.55 11.48
CA ASP A 119 -1.42 13.78 12.29
C ASP A 119 -2.54 13.24 11.39
N GLU A 120 -3.38 12.34 11.91
CA GLU A 120 -4.47 11.70 11.15
C GLU A 120 -5.48 12.71 10.55
N LYS A 121 -5.61 13.90 11.13
CA LYS A 121 -6.53 14.95 10.68
C LYS A 121 -5.91 15.85 9.60
N SER A 122 -4.59 15.80 9.47
CA SER A 122 -3.84 16.57 8.49
C SER A 122 -3.83 15.87 7.13
N PRO A 123 -3.78 16.64 6.01
CA PRO A 123 -3.69 16.04 4.69
C PRO A 123 -2.38 15.25 4.56
N LEU A 124 -2.48 14.08 3.94
CA LEU A 124 -1.33 13.32 3.50
C LEU A 124 -0.65 14.06 2.34
N ILE A 125 0.64 14.35 2.49
CA ILE A 125 1.44 15.02 1.46
C ILE A 125 2.33 13.97 0.83
N ASP A 126 2.19 13.73 -0.48
CA ASP A 126 3.21 13.01 -1.24
C ASP A 126 4.46 13.89 -1.32
N ALA A 127 5.54 13.41 -0.73
CA ALA A 127 6.83 14.10 -0.64
C ALA A 127 7.93 13.32 -1.37
N THR A 128 7.57 12.43 -2.30
CA THR A 128 8.50 11.52 -2.98
C THR A 128 9.62 12.27 -3.70
N ASP A 129 9.28 13.31 -4.47
CA ASP A 129 10.26 14.09 -5.21
C ASP A 129 11.06 15.00 -4.28
N GLU A 130 10.43 15.54 -3.25
CA GLU A 130 11.08 16.33 -2.23
C GLU A 130 12.17 15.52 -1.51
N PHE A 131 11.89 14.28 -1.11
CA PHE A 131 12.89 13.39 -0.51
C PHE A 131 14.09 13.19 -1.46
N LYS A 132 13.83 12.87 -2.74
CA LYS A 132 14.91 12.73 -3.74
C LYS A 132 15.73 14.02 -3.88
N GLN A 133 15.06 15.18 -3.92
CA GLN A 133 15.70 16.49 -4.02
C GLN A 133 16.52 16.87 -2.78
N CYS A 134 16.18 16.32 -1.62
CA CYS A 134 16.95 16.42 -0.37
C CYS A 134 18.07 15.38 -0.26
N GLY A 135 18.32 14.60 -1.32
CA GLY A 135 19.40 13.62 -1.37
C GLY A 135 19.11 12.31 -0.63
N PHE A 136 17.85 12.00 -0.35
CA PHE A 136 17.47 10.66 0.10
C PHE A 136 17.63 9.67 -1.06
N SER A 137 18.33 8.57 -0.80
CA SER A 137 18.41 7.44 -1.72
C SER A 137 17.13 6.62 -1.67
N GLU A 138 16.89 5.77 -2.66
CA GLU A 138 15.75 4.84 -2.63
C GLU A 138 15.83 3.90 -1.41
N LYS A 139 17.03 3.49 -1.00
CA LYS A 139 17.24 2.71 0.22
C LYS A 139 16.83 3.48 1.47
N ASP A 140 17.15 4.78 1.54
CA ASP A 140 16.70 5.63 2.64
C ASP A 140 15.17 5.70 2.66
N MET A 141 14.56 5.94 1.50
CA MET A 141 13.11 6.02 1.34
C MET A 141 12.42 4.69 1.64
N LEU A 142 13.08 3.55 1.44
CA LEU A 142 12.56 2.21 1.75
C LEU A 142 12.70 1.84 3.23
N ASN A 143 13.29 2.68 4.07
CA ASN A 143 13.57 2.34 5.47
C ASN A 143 12.34 1.83 6.25
N PRO A 144 11.12 2.42 6.16
CA PRO A 144 9.97 1.91 6.91
C PRO A 144 9.66 0.44 6.63
N TRP A 145 10.02 -0.06 5.44
CA TRP A 145 9.85 -1.46 5.05
C TRP A 145 11.01 -2.37 5.42
N THR A 146 12.22 -1.84 5.60
CA THR A 146 13.46 -2.61 5.73
C THR A 146 14.25 -2.31 7.00
N ARG A 147 13.69 -1.50 7.90
CA ARG A 147 14.35 -1.07 9.14
C ARG A 147 14.79 -2.26 9.98
N THR A 148 15.97 -2.12 10.56
CA THR A 148 16.56 -3.08 11.50
C THR A 148 16.89 -2.44 12.85
N ASN A 149 16.73 -1.12 12.99
CA ASN A 149 17.03 -0.35 14.18
C ASN A 149 16.12 0.90 14.31
N TYR A 150 16.33 1.69 15.36
CA TYR A 150 15.55 2.88 15.74
C TYR A 150 16.16 4.22 15.28
N ASP A 151 16.94 4.22 14.19
CA ASP A 151 17.62 5.45 13.76
C ASP A 151 16.67 6.41 13.03
N TYR A 152 15.77 7.06 13.78
CA TYR A 152 14.83 8.04 13.25
C TYR A 152 15.45 9.44 13.12
N GLU A 153 16.47 9.73 13.94
CA GLU A 153 17.15 11.04 14.00
C GLU A 153 17.81 11.38 12.67
N TYR A 154 18.51 10.42 12.04
CA TYR A 154 19.12 10.61 10.72
C TYR A 154 18.12 11.16 9.68
N TYR A 155 16.92 10.58 9.60
CA TYR A 155 15.90 11.00 8.63
C TYR A 155 15.33 12.38 8.95
N VAL A 156 15.05 12.64 10.23
CA VAL A 156 14.52 13.93 10.69
C VAL A 156 15.52 15.05 10.46
N ASP A 157 16.78 14.85 10.83
CA ASP A 157 17.84 15.85 10.66
C ASP A 157 18.08 16.17 9.19
N LYS A 158 18.13 15.15 8.34
CA LYS A 158 18.31 15.34 6.90
C LYS A 158 17.14 16.08 6.26
N LEU A 159 15.90 15.84 6.71
CA LEU A 159 14.74 16.65 6.29
C LEU A 159 14.86 18.10 6.77
N LYS A 160 15.19 18.33 8.05
CA LYS A 160 15.33 19.68 8.64
C LYS A 160 16.44 20.50 7.96
N GLN A 161 17.54 19.86 7.55
CA GLN A 161 18.67 20.50 6.86
C GLN A 161 18.39 20.77 5.36
N CYS A 162 17.30 20.25 4.81
CA CYS A 162 17.01 20.39 3.39
C CYS A 162 16.43 21.76 3.03
N ASN A 163 17.21 22.57 2.32
CA ASN A 163 16.84 23.95 1.94
C ASN A 163 15.87 24.05 0.74
N LYS A 164 15.19 22.96 0.36
CA LYS A 164 14.24 22.98 -0.76
C LYS A 164 12.95 23.71 -0.35
N PRO A 165 12.44 24.67 -1.16
CA PRO A 165 11.30 25.49 -0.77
C PRO A 165 10.04 24.70 -0.38
N GLN A 166 9.75 23.60 -1.09
CA GLN A 166 8.59 22.77 -0.80
C GLN A 166 8.72 22.04 0.54
N ILE A 167 9.90 21.50 0.86
CA ILE A 167 10.17 20.91 2.18
C ILE A 167 10.08 21.95 3.27
N GLN A 168 10.67 23.13 3.11
CA GLN A 168 10.57 24.20 4.10
C GLN A 168 9.10 24.62 4.35
N LYS A 169 8.27 24.65 3.31
CA LYS A 169 6.82 24.90 3.43
C LYS A 169 6.09 23.77 4.18
N ILE A 170 6.47 22.51 3.97
CA ILE A 170 5.92 21.36 4.71
C ILE A 170 6.36 21.45 6.18
N LEU A 171 7.64 21.68 6.44
CA LEU A 171 8.24 21.74 7.77
C LEU A 171 7.76 22.94 8.59
N ALA A 172 7.36 24.05 7.97
CA ALA A 172 6.75 25.19 8.66
C ALA A 172 5.45 24.84 9.41
N LYS A 173 4.84 23.67 9.13
CA LYS A 173 3.67 23.16 9.86
C LYS A 173 4.03 22.48 11.18
N PHE A 174 5.32 22.24 11.42
CA PHE A 174 5.87 21.55 12.58
C PHE A 174 6.59 22.55 13.49
N LYS A 175 6.58 22.31 14.80
CA LYS A 175 7.41 23.05 15.76
C LYS A 175 8.86 22.59 15.64
N LYS A 176 9.79 23.39 16.18
CA LYS A 176 11.23 23.12 16.13
C LYS A 176 11.60 21.72 16.64
N ASP A 177 10.97 21.32 17.74
CA ASP A 177 11.27 20.07 18.44
C ASP A 177 10.32 18.92 18.06
N ASP A 178 9.42 19.15 17.09
CA ASP A 178 8.57 18.08 16.59
C ASP A 178 9.42 17.04 15.83
N VAL A 179 9.06 15.77 16.02
CA VAL A 179 9.42 14.70 15.09
C VAL A 179 8.66 14.94 13.79
N ILE A 180 9.29 14.65 12.65
CA ILE A 180 8.62 14.76 11.35
C ILE A 180 8.10 13.37 10.95
N PRO A 181 6.82 13.04 11.23
CA PRO A 181 6.21 11.80 10.79
C PRO A 181 6.25 11.67 9.28
N TRP A 182 6.78 10.54 8.82
CA TRP A 182 6.75 10.17 7.42
C TRP A 182 6.54 8.67 7.26
N SER A 183 6.08 8.27 6.08
CA SER A 183 5.76 6.89 5.75
C SER A 183 6.23 6.56 4.34
N SER A 184 6.36 5.26 4.07
CA SER A 184 6.75 4.76 2.76
C SER A 184 5.73 3.79 2.20
N GLN A 185 5.49 3.90 0.91
CA GLN A 185 4.68 2.97 0.15
C GLN A 185 5.50 2.35 -0.96
N VAL A 186 5.46 1.02 -1.04
CA VAL A 186 6.01 0.29 -2.19
C VAL A 186 4.91 0.07 -3.22
N ILE A 187 5.25 0.27 -4.49
CA ILE A 187 4.36 0.00 -5.61
C ILE A 187 5.11 -0.87 -6.60
N TYR A 188 4.56 -2.04 -6.93
CA TYR A 188 5.06 -2.86 -8.02
C TYR A 188 4.40 -2.46 -9.33
N SER A 189 5.18 -2.40 -10.41
CA SER A 189 4.66 -2.10 -11.74
C SER A 189 5.20 -3.03 -12.81
N TRP A 190 4.40 -3.32 -13.82
CA TRP A 190 4.84 -4.05 -15.01
C TRP A 190 4.04 -3.61 -16.24
N LYS A 191 4.63 -3.79 -17.43
CA LYS A 191 3.89 -3.60 -18.69
C LYS A 191 3.07 -4.84 -18.99
N GLN A 192 1.79 -4.65 -19.29
CA GLN A 192 0.87 -5.70 -19.67
C GLN A 192 0.23 -5.40 -21.01
N THR A 193 0.32 -6.34 -21.95
CA THR A 193 -0.45 -6.28 -23.20
C THR A 193 -1.67 -7.19 -23.09
N PHE A 194 -2.85 -6.61 -23.23
CA PHE A 194 -4.12 -7.31 -23.29
C PHE A 194 -4.52 -7.49 -24.75
N LYS A 195 -4.72 -8.75 -25.18
CA LYS A 195 -5.09 -9.06 -26.56
C LYS A 195 -6.48 -8.54 -26.91
N ALA A 196 -6.67 -8.08 -28.14
CA ALA A 196 -7.97 -7.60 -28.65
C ALA A 196 -9.10 -8.59 -28.30
N ASN A 197 -10.18 -8.11 -27.67
CA ASN A 197 -11.29 -8.93 -27.19
C ASN A 197 -10.86 -10.15 -26.34
N GLY A 198 -9.65 -10.15 -25.79
CA GLY A 198 -9.05 -11.28 -25.08
C GLY A 198 -9.28 -11.20 -23.58
N LEU A 199 -9.19 -12.37 -22.94
CA LEU A 199 -9.07 -12.48 -21.49
C LEU A 199 -7.60 -12.63 -21.11
N THR A 200 -7.21 -11.99 -20.02
CA THR A 200 -5.87 -12.10 -19.42
C THR A 200 -6.00 -12.47 -17.96
N LYS A 201 -5.32 -13.55 -17.55
CA LYS A 201 -5.26 -14.00 -16.16
C LYS A 201 -4.00 -13.48 -15.51
N ILE A 202 -4.13 -12.81 -14.38
CA ILE A 202 -3.00 -12.33 -13.59
C ILE A 202 -3.11 -12.91 -12.18
N HIS A 203 -2.06 -13.58 -11.73
CA HIS A 203 -1.96 -14.17 -10.40
C HIS A 203 -0.85 -13.49 -9.62
N HIS A 204 -1.19 -12.98 -8.43
CA HIS A 204 -0.24 -12.48 -7.44
C HIS A 204 -0.07 -13.49 -6.31
N GLU A 205 1.16 -13.66 -5.84
CA GLU A 205 1.47 -14.46 -4.65
C GLU A 205 2.49 -13.70 -3.79
N TYR A 206 2.22 -13.57 -2.49
CA TYR A 206 3.15 -12.96 -1.52
C TYR A 206 2.84 -13.39 -0.09
N LYS A 207 3.80 -13.20 0.81
CA LYS A 207 3.62 -13.44 2.24
C LYS A 207 2.87 -12.27 2.89
N PRO A 208 1.91 -12.53 3.79
CA PRO A 208 1.19 -11.48 4.51
C PRO A 208 2.13 -10.60 5.33
N LEU A 209 1.73 -9.35 5.54
CA LEU A 209 2.27 -8.54 6.63
C LEU A 209 1.82 -9.15 7.96
N VAL A 210 2.73 -9.23 8.92
CA VAL A 210 2.41 -9.68 10.28
C VAL A 210 2.05 -8.45 11.10
N GLY A 211 0.79 -8.35 11.53
CA GLY A 211 0.35 -7.30 12.43
C GLY A 211 1.14 -7.33 13.74
N GLY A 212 1.64 -6.17 14.16
CA GLY A 212 2.56 -5.99 15.29
C GLY A 212 1.91 -5.39 16.54
N SER A 213 0.58 -5.45 16.69
CA SER A 213 -0.10 -4.89 17.86
C SER A 213 0.00 -5.85 19.07
N VAL A 214 1.15 -5.88 19.72
CA VAL A 214 1.26 -6.34 21.12
C VAL A 214 2.05 -5.28 21.86
N ALA A 215 1.37 -4.47 22.65
CA ALA A 215 2.03 -3.64 23.65
C ALA A 215 2.59 -4.59 24.72
N LEU A 216 3.92 -4.67 24.81
CA LEU A 216 4.59 -5.42 25.87
C LEU A 216 4.60 -4.54 27.13
N TYR A 217 3.66 -4.77 28.02
CA TYR A 217 3.65 -4.13 29.34
C TYR A 217 4.52 -4.92 30.32
N PRO A 218 5.11 -4.27 31.34
CA PRO A 218 5.76 -4.97 32.44
C PRO A 218 4.82 -6.03 33.05
N ASP A 219 5.36 -7.19 33.45
CA ASP A 219 4.58 -8.35 33.93
C ASP A 219 3.57 -8.02 35.03
N GLU A 220 3.82 -6.96 35.80
CA GLU A 220 2.93 -6.42 36.83
C GLU A 220 1.52 -6.06 36.30
N TYR A 221 1.40 -5.66 35.04
CA TYR A 221 0.12 -5.30 34.41
C TYR A 221 -0.64 -6.51 33.84
N ASN A 222 0.04 -7.63 33.58
CA ASN A 222 -0.57 -8.84 33.03
C ASN A 222 -1.34 -9.66 34.07
N GLN A 223 -1.17 -9.39 35.37
CA GLN A 223 -1.77 -10.19 36.44
C GLN A 223 -3.19 -9.75 36.82
N GLN A 224 -3.62 -8.53 36.47
CA GLN A 224 -4.91 -7.98 36.92
C GLN A 224 -5.91 -7.68 35.81
N PHE A 225 -5.46 -7.59 34.56
CA PHE A 225 -6.32 -7.21 33.44
C PHE A 225 -6.09 -8.12 32.24
N CYS A 226 -7.17 -8.56 31.59
CA CYS A 226 -7.06 -9.02 30.21
C CYS A 226 -6.88 -7.78 29.34
N MET A 227 -5.69 -7.63 28.77
CA MET A 227 -5.43 -6.73 27.66
C MET A 227 -5.32 -7.52 26.37
#